data_AF-X6JWU6-F1
#
_entry.id   AF-X6JWU6-F1
#
_cell.length_a   1.000
_cell.length_b   1.000
_cell.length_c   1.000
_cell.angle_alpha   90.00
_cell.angle_beta   90.00
_cell.angle_gamma   90.00
#
_symmetry.space_group_name_H-M   'P 1'
#
loop_
_entity.id
_entity.type
_entity.pdbx_description
1 polymer ?
#
loop_
_entity_poly.entity_id
_entity_poly.type
_entity_poly.pdbx_seq_one_letter_code
_entity_poly.pdbx_strand_id
1 'polypeptide(L)'
;MVKPPRKQRLSVYLDPKVMSRLAEHAARRDLSRSLVAEAAIESFLSPDAAERQEAAITKRLDQLDRRMTRQERDVAIAVETLAVFVRFWLVTTPSLPEPAAQAAHAKAGERYDAFVTALGRRLARGPKLRQEISEDIDSGVDANQPGSPVG
;
A
#
# COMPACT_ATOMS: atom_id res chain seq x y z
N MET A 1 -37.64 -27.72 -35.87
CA MET A 1 -36.98 -27.62 -34.55
C MET A 1 -35.75 -28.52 -34.58
N VAL A 2 -34.54 -27.95 -34.68
CA VAL A 2 -33.29 -28.72 -34.71
C VAL A 2 -33.00 -29.19 -33.29
N LYS A 3 -32.87 -30.51 -33.08
CA LYS A 3 -32.50 -31.08 -31.78
C LYS A 3 -31.13 -30.51 -31.37
N PRO A 4 -30.94 -30.07 -30.11
CA PRO A 4 -29.62 -29.67 -29.66
C PRO A 4 -28.66 -30.85 -29.84
N PRO A 5 -27.43 -30.62 -30.35
CA PRO A 5 -26.47 -31.68 -30.55
C PRO A 5 -26.18 -32.37 -29.21
N ARG A 6 -26.15 -33.71 -29.21
CA ARG A 6 -25.87 -34.49 -28.00
C ARG A 6 -24.42 -34.26 -27.59
N LYS A 7 -24.16 -34.11 -26.29
CA LYS A 7 -22.80 -34.05 -25.72
C LYS A 7 -22.02 -35.30 -26.13
N GLN A 8 -20.79 -35.10 -26.62
CA GLN A 8 -19.89 -36.20 -26.99
C GLN A 8 -19.16 -36.72 -25.75
N ARG A 9 -19.02 -38.05 -25.64
CA ARG A 9 -18.30 -38.67 -24.53
C ARG A 9 -16.79 -38.51 -24.75
N LEU A 10 -16.12 -37.83 -23.82
CA LEU A 10 -14.67 -37.75 -23.74
C LEU A 10 -14.15 -38.75 -22.69
N SER A 11 -13.20 -39.61 -23.05
CA SER A 11 -12.52 -40.53 -22.13
C SER A 11 -11.03 -40.19 -22.11
N VAL A 12 -10.57 -39.60 -21.01
CA VAL A 12 -9.17 -39.17 -20.83
C VAL A 12 -8.67 -39.61 -19.45
N TYR A 13 -7.41 -39.99 -19.40
CA TYR A 13 -6.73 -40.26 -18.12
C TYR A 13 -6.25 -38.93 -17.53
N LEU A 14 -6.54 -38.72 -16.25
CA LEU A 14 -6.04 -37.58 -15.49
C LEU A 14 -5.10 -38.08 -14.41
N ASP A 15 -4.05 -37.31 -14.13
CA ASP A 15 -3.22 -37.53 -12.96
C ASP A 15 -4.12 -37.60 -11.69
N PRO A 16 -3.88 -38.54 -10.76
CA PRO A 16 -4.71 -38.70 -9.57
C PRO A 16 -4.87 -37.40 -8.74
N LYS A 17 -3.83 -36.56 -8.68
CA LYS A 17 -3.89 -35.27 -7.97
C LYS A 17 -4.82 -34.30 -8.68
N VAL A 18 -4.83 -34.31 -10.02
CA VAL A 18 -5.73 -33.46 -10.83
C VAL A 18 -7.18 -33.92 -10.66
N MET A 19 -7.45 -35.23 -10.71
CA MET A 19 -8.79 -35.78 -10.46
C MET A 19 -9.29 -35.41 -9.06
N SER A 20 -8.43 -35.50 -8.03
CA SER A 20 -8.78 -35.09 -6.66
C SER A 20 -9.15 -33.61 -6.59
N ARG A 21 -8.35 -32.72 -7.21
CA ARG A 21 -8.64 -31.28 -7.25
C ARG A 21 -9.95 -30.96 -7.97
N LEU A 22 -10.23 -31.64 -9.10
CA LEU A 22 -11.49 -31.51 -9.83
C LEU A 22 -12.68 -31.93 -8.94
N ALA A 23 -12.56 -33.08 -8.27
CA ALA A 23 -13.60 -33.60 -7.39
C ALA A 23 -13.88 -32.66 -6.21
N GLU A 24 -12.83 -32.15 -5.56
CA GLU A 24 -12.95 -31.20 -4.45
C GLU A 24 -13.57 -29.87 -4.92
N HIS A 25 -13.15 -29.36 -6.08
CA HIS A 25 -13.70 -28.14 -6.64
C HIS A 25 -15.19 -28.27 -6.99
N ALA A 26 -15.57 -29.40 -7.60
CA ALA A 26 -16.96 -29.71 -7.93
C ALA A 26 -17.82 -29.84 -6.67
N ALA A 27 -17.32 -30.56 -5.65
CA ALA A 27 -18.03 -30.75 -4.38
C ALA A 27 -18.25 -29.44 -3.62
N ARG A 28 -17.25 -28.54 -3.58
CA ARG A 28 -17.38 -27.22 -2.94
C ARG A 28 -18.47 -26.33 -3.54
N ARG A 29 -18.88 -26.59 -4.78
CA ARG A 29 -19.86 -25.78 -5.51
C ARG A 29 -21.16 -26.53 -5.82
N ASP A 30 -21.30 -27.74 -5.31
CA ASP A 30 -22.43 -28.64 -5.62
C ASP A 30 -22.65 -28.83 -7.13
N LEU A 31 -21.55 -28.97 -7.89
CA LEU A 31 -21.56 -29.16 -9.33
C LEU A 31 -21.10 -30.57 -9.71
N SER A 32 -21.53 -31.05 -10.87
CA SER A 32 -21.01 -32.33 -11.41
C SER A 32 -19.58 -32.16 -11.94
N ARG A 33 -18.74 -33.19 -11.77
CA ARG A 33 -17.36 -33.18 -12.27
C ARG A 33 -17.29 -32.97 -13.78
N SER A 34 -18.21 -33.58 -14.53
CA SER A 34 -18.29 -33.42 -15.99
C SER A 34 -18.62 -31.98 -16.40
N LEU A 35 -19.52 -31.31 -15.67
CA LEU A 35 -19.84 -29.90 -15.94
C LEU A 35 -18.65 -28.99 -15.66
N VAL A 36 -17.94 -29.20 -14.55
CA VAL A 36 -16.72 -28.43 -14.23
C VAL A 36 -15.63 -28.68 -15.26
N ALA A 37 -15.43 -29.93 -15.68
CA ALA A 37 -14.43 -30.29 -16.68
C ALA A 37 -14.75 -29.68 -18.06
N GLU A 38 -16.00 -29.74 -18.51
CA GLU A 38 -16.45 -29.12 -19.76
C GLU A 38 -16.23 -27.60 -19.72
N ALA A 39 -16.68 -26.93 -18.65
CA ALA A 39 -16.48 -25.48 -18.51
C ALA A 39 -15.00 -25.08 -18.45
N ALA A 40 -14.16 -25.90 -17.80
CA ALA A 40 -12.71 -25.66 -17.77
C ALA A 40 -12.07 -25.81 -19.15
N ILE A 41 -12.45 -26.84 -19.92
CA ILE A 41 -11.96 -27.05 -21.29
C ILE A 41 -12.44 -25.92 -22.21
N GLU A 42 -13.72 -25.56 -22.15
CA GLU A 42 -14.29 -24.46 -22.92
C GLU A 42 -13.59 -23.12 -22.59
N SER A 43 -13.38 -22.84 -21.31
CA SER A 43 -12.64 -21.66 -20.86
C SER A 43 -11.19 -21.66 -21.34
N PHE A 44 -10.53 -22.82 -21.40
CA PHE A 44 -9.14 -22.93 -21.85
C PHE A 44 -9.01 -22.73 -23.37
N LEU A 45 -10.00 -23.20 -24.14
CA LEU A 45 -10.00 -23.13 -25.60
C LEU A 45 -10.60 -21.82 -26.15
N SER A 46 -11.21 -20.99 -25.30
CA SER A 46 -11.81 -19.72 -25.70
C SER A 46 -10.72 -18.67 -25.99
N PRO A 47 -10.64 -18.12 -27.23
CA PRO A 47 -9.67 -17.07 -27.57
C PRO A 47 -9.83 -15.82 -26.67
N ASP A 48 -11.07 -15.50 -26.28
CA ASP A 48 -11.39 -14.36 -25.43
C ASP A 48 -10.94 -14.52 -23.97
N ALA A 49 -10.64 -15.73 -23.50
CA ALA A 49 -10.33 -15.94 -22.08
C ALA A 49 -8.97 -15.34 -21.71
N ALA A 50 -7.95 -15.59 -22.53
CA ALA A 50 -6.63 -15.00 -22.36
C ALA A 50 -6.69 -13.48 -22.56
N GLU A 51 -7.34 -13.01 -23.63
CA GLU A 51 -7.45 -11.58 -23.94
C GLU A 51 -8.21 -10.79 -22.86
N ARG A 52 -9.31 -11.33 -22.31
CA ARG A 52 -10.04 -10.71 -21.20
C ARG A 52 -9.21 -10.65 -19.92
N GLN A 53 -8.44 -11.70 -19.64
CA GLN A 53 -7.58 -11.73 -18.45
C GLN A 53 -6.45 -10.69 -18.58
N GLU A 54 -5.81 -10.62 -19.74
CA GLU A 54 -4.79 -9.62 -20.05
C GLU A 54 -5.35 -8.20 -19.98
N ALA A 55 -6.50 -7.94 -20.61
CA ALA A 55 -7.16 -6.63 -20.56
C ALA A 55 -7.53 -6.21 -19.12
N ALA A 56 -7.99 -7.15 -18.28
CA ALA A 56 -8.29 -6.87 -16.88
C ALA A 56 -7.03 -6.54 -16.06
N ILE A 57 -5.90 -7.19 -16.36
CA ILE A 57 -4.61 -6.90 -15.73
C ILE A 57 -4.12 -5.52 -16.17
N THR A 58 -4.10 -5.22 -17.46
CA THR A 58 -3.70 -3.92 -18.00
C THR A 58 -4.53 -2.79 -17.38
N LYS A 59 -5.87 -2.96 -17.33
CA LYS A 59 -6.75 -1.97 -16.70
C LYS A 59 -6.45 -1.74 -15.21
N ARG A 60 -6.07 -2.80 -14.47
CA ARG A 60 -5.67 -2.67 -13.05
C ARG A 60 -4.32 -1.96 -12.93
N LEU A 61 -3.38 -2.23 -13.82
CA LEU A 61 -2.08 -1.55 -13.86
C LEU A 61 -2.27 -0.06 -14.16
N ASP A 62 -3.09 0.29 -15.16
CA ASP A 62 -3.42 1.69 -15.47
C ASP A 62 -4.06 2.41 -14.27
N GLN A 63 -4.92 1.71 -13.52
CA GLN A 63 -5.53 2.28 -12.32
C GLN A 63 -4.51 2.52 -11.20
N LEU A 64 -3.55 1.60 -11.02
CA LEU A 64 -2.46 1.76 -10.06
C LEU A 64 -1.55 2.91 -10.45
N ASP A 65 -1.19 3.02 -11.73
CA ASP A 65 -0.35 4.08 -12.25
C ASP A 65 -0.97 5.47 -12.00
N ARG A 66 -2.26 5.63 -12.31
CA ARG A 66 -3.00 6.86 -12.00
C ARG A 66 -3.05 7.20 -10.51
N ARG A 67 -3.14 6.18 -9.64
CA ARG A 67 -3.09 6.38 -8.18
C ARG A 67 -1.69 6.78 -7.73
N MET A 68 -0.66 6.20 -8.34
CA MET A 68 0.74 6.52 -8.07
C MET A 68 1.06 7.96 -8.47
N THR A 69 0.68 8.41 -9.67
CA THR A 69 0.88 9.81 -10.09
C THR A 69 0.19 10.81 -9.16
N ARG A 70 -1.03 10.48 -8.70
CA ARG A 70 -1.73 11.31 -7.72
C ARG A 70 -0.98 11.36 -6.39
N GLN A 71 -0.54 10.21 -5.91
CA GLN A 71 0.20 10.11 -4.66
C GLN A 71 1.54 10.86 -4.73
N GLU A 72 2.25 10.79 -5.84
CA GLU A 72 3.47 11.57 -6.08
C GLU A 72 3.20 13.07 -6.00
N ARG A 73 2.11 13.52 -6.64
CA ARG A 73 1.68 14.93 -6.56
C ARG A 73 1.34 15.33 -5.13
N ASP A 74 0.57 14.53 -4.40
CA ASP A 74 0.17 14.83 -3.03
C ASP A 74 1.39 14.86 -2.09
N VAL A 75 2.36 13.97 -2.30
CA VAL A 75 3.64 13.96 -1.57
C VAL A 75 4.47 15.20 -1.90
N ALA A 76 4.56 15.59 -3.17
CA ALA A 76 5.26 16.82 -3.57
C ALA A 76 4.67 18.05 -2.88
N ILE A 77 3.34 18.18 -2.89
CA ILE A 77 2.62 19.26 -2.19
C ILE A 77 2.90 19.24 -0.69
N ALA A 78 2.89 18.06 -0.07
CA ALA A 78 3.19 17.93 1.37
C ALA A 78 4.62 18.36 1.70
N VAL A 79 5.61 17.98 0.87
CA VAL A 79 7.01 18.39 1.02
C VAL A 79 7.17 19.90 0.84
N GLU A 80 6.54 20.49 -0.18
CA GLU A 80 6.55 21.94 -0.40
C GLU A 80 5.93 22.69 0.78
N THR A 81 4.77 22.23 1.25
CA THR A 81 4.06 22.82 2.39
C THR A 81 4.91 22.76 3.66
N LEU A 82 5.56 21.62 3.94
CA LEU A 82 6.44 21.47 5.08
C LEU A 82 7.66 22.39 4.99
N ALA A 83 8.26 22.52 3.80
CA ALA A 83 9.40 23.41 3.59
C ALA A 83 9.01 24.88 3.84
N VAL A 84 7.83 25.31 3.37
CA VAL A 84 7.29 26.65 3.65
C VAL A 84 7.02 26.83 5.14
N PHE A 85 6.38 25.85 5.79
CA PHE A 85 6.10 25.88 7.22
C PHE A 85 7.37 26.03 8.07
N VAL A 86 8.40 25.21 7.81
CA VAL A 86 9.68 25.27 8.55
C VAL A 86 10.34 26.64 8.36
N ARG A 87 10.37 27.18 7.13
CA ARG A 87 10.92 28.51 6.89
C ARG A 87 10.13 29.59 7.63
N PHE A 88 8.80 29.56 7.53
CA PHE A 88 7.94 30.50 8.23
C PHE A 88 8.20 30.46 9.75
N TRP A 89 8.26 29.25 10.33
CA TRP A 89 8.51 29.05 11.76
C TRP A 89 9.88 29.56 12.22
N LEU A 90 10.94 29.32 11.44
CA LEU A 90 12.29 29.81 11.76
C LEU A 90 12.43 31.33 11.65
N VAL A 91 11.58 31.97 10.84
CA VAL A 91 11.52 33.42 10.65
C VAL A 91 10.66 34.09 11.72
N THR A 92 9.60 33.44 12.21
CA THR A 92 8.73 33.94 13.29
C THR A 92 9.27 33.57 14.67
N THR A 93 10.42 34.14 15.02
CA THR A 93 10.90 34.21 16.42
C THR A 93 10.21 35.41 17.10
N PRO A 94 9.97 35.44 18.45
CA PRO A 94 9.07 36.43 19.07
C PRO A 94 9.51 37.86 18.77
N SER A 95 8.58 38.81 18.81
CA SER A 95 8.76 40.23 18.48
C SER A 95 9.86 40.89 19.33
N LEU A 96 11.10 40.86 18.84
CA LEU A 96 12.20 41.66 19.36
C LEU A 96 12.06 43.11 18.83
N PRO A 97 12.59 44.12 19.56
CA PRO A 97 12.66 45.49 19.06
C PRO A 97 13.34 45.59 17.69
N GLU A 98 12.93 46.54 16.85
CA GLU A 98 13.33 46.72 15.42
C GLU A 98 14.79 46.33 15.05
N PRO A 99 15.84 46.76 15.78
CA PRO A 99 17.22 46.38 15.43
C PRO A 99 17.55 44.90 15.69
N ALA A 100 16.93 44.28 16.69
CA ALA A 100 17.15 42.89 17.04
C ALA A 100 16.27 41.92 16.23
N ALA A 101 15.13 42.39 15.71
CA ALA A 101 14.32 41.65 14.74
C ALA A 101 15.06 41.49 13.40
N GLN A 102 15.68 42.55 12.85
CA GLN A 102 16.49 42.46 11.63
C GLN A 102 17.66 41.46 11.78
N ALA A 103 18.36 41.50 12.92
CA ALA A 103 19.43 40.55 13.21
C ALA A 103 18.92 39.09 13.33
N ALA A 104 17.72 38.89 13.90
CA ALA A 104 17.09 37.56 13.98
C ALA A 104 16.65 37.03 12.61
N HIS A 105 16.11 37.89 11.74
CA HIS A 105 15.77 37.54 10.37
C HIS A 105 17.00 37.21 9.51
N ALA A 106 18.10 37.96 9.66
CA ALA A 106 19.36 37.68 8.97
C ALA A 106 19.91 36.28 9.32
N LYS A 107 19.69 35.82 10.56
CA LYS A 107 20.09 34.48 11.03
C LYS A 107 19.12 33.36 10.66
N ALA A 108 17.92 33.66 10.14
CA ALA A 108 16.93 32.63 9.81
C ALA A 108 17.40 31.70 8.68
N GLY A 109 18.17 32.23 7.72
CA GLY A 109 18.81 31.43 6.66
C GLY A 109 19.80 30.41 7.22
N GLU A 110 20.70 30.85 8.10
CA GLU A 110 21.68 29.97 8.76
C GLU A 110 21.01 28.85 9.58
N ARG A 111 19.91 29.17 10.27
CA ARG A 111 19.13 28.16 11.02
C ARG A 111 18.45 27.15 10.09
N TYR A 112 17.98 27.58 8.92
CA TYR A 112 17.39 26.68 7.92
C TYR A 112 18.44 25.73 7.36
N ASP A 113 19.62 26.21 7.01
CA ASP A 113 20.71 25.37 6.49
C ASP A 113 21.21 24.36 7.55
N ALA A 114 21.28 24.78 8.81
CA ALA A 114 21.57 23.90 9.94
C ALA A 114 20.49 22.81 10.10
N PHE A 115 19.21 23.18 9.97
CA PHE A 115 18.10 22.22 10.00
C PHE A 115 18.20 21.19 8.86
N VAL A 116 18.41 21.63 7.61
CA VAL A 116 18.56 20.72 6.46
C VAL A 116 19.74 19.77 6.66
N THR A 117 20.85 20.27 7.17
CA THR A 117 22.04 19.45 7.49
C THR A 117 21.74 18.41 8.56
N ALA A 118 21.05 18.79 9.65
CA ALA A 118 20.65 17.86 10.71
C ALA A 118 19.67 16.80 10.21
N LEU A 119 18.69 17.19 9.39
CA LEU A 119 17.74 16.28 8.75
C LEU A 119 18.44 15.27 7.85
N GLY A 120 19.37 15.72 7.00
CA GLY A 120 20.17 14.84 6.13
C GLY A 120 21.00 13.83 6.92
N ARG A 121 21.65 14.27 8.01
CA ARG A 121 22.40 13.36 8.91
C ARG A 121 21.50 12.32 9.56
N ARG A 122 20.29 12.71 10.00
CA ARG A 122 19.33 11.79 10.61
C ARG A 122 18.82 10.75 9.60
N LEU A 123 18.46 11.17 8.39
CA LEU A 123 18.03 10.27 7.32
C LEU A 123 19.13 9.26 6.93
N ALA A 124 20.40 9.67 6.96
CA ALA A 124 21.53 8.79 6.67
C ALA A 124 21.85 7.78 7.80
N ARG A 125 21.46 8.06 9.05
CA ARG A 125 21.84 7.26 10.23
C ARG A 125 20.75 6.27 10.70
N GLY A 126 19.47 6.54 10.45
CA GLY A 126 18.34 5.71 10.89
C GLY A 126 18.07 5.77 12.42
N PRO A 127 16.85 5.44 12.90
CA PRO A 127 15.69 4.81 12.23
C PRO A 127 14.74 5.83 11.56
N LYS A 128 13.71 5.35 10.86
CA LYS A 128 12.67 6.24 10.29
C LYS A 128 11.88 6.82 11.46
N LEU A 129 11.53 8.10 11.42
CA LEU A 129 10.68 8.77 12.43
C LEU A 129 9.46 7.95 12.87
N ARG A 130 8.88 7.13 11.98
CA ARG A 130 7.76 6.23 12.27
C ARG A 130 8.08 5.16 13.33
N GLN A 131 9.32 4.69 13.40
CA GLN A 131 9.76 3.70 14.39
C GLN A 131 9.85 4.35 15.78
N GLU A 132 10.41 5.55 15.87
CA GLU A 132 10.46 6.32 17.13
C GLU A 132 9.05 6.66 17.66
N ILE A 133 8.12 7.08 16.79
CA ILE A 133 6.73 7.36 17.20
C ILE A 133 6.01 6.09 17.70
N SER A 134 6.33 4.92 17.14
CA SER A 134 5.72 3.66 17.57
C SER A 134 6.24 3.22 18.94
N GLU A 135 7.52 3.46 19.23
CA GLU A 135 8.14 3.17 20.53
C GLU A 135 7.59 4.08 21.65
N ASP A 136 7.27 5.35 21.36
CA ASP A 136 6.64 6.28 22.31
C ASP A 136 5.19 5.89 22.68
N ILE A 137 4.49 5.13 21.84
CA ILE A 137 3.11 4.68 22.12
C ILE A 137 3.08 3.42 23.00
N ASP A 138 3.99 2.47 22.79
CA ASP A 138 4.08 1.24 23.60
C ASP A 138 4.60 1.52 25.03
N SER A 139 5.51 2.47 25.18
CA SER A 139 6.06 2.84 26.50
C SER A 139 5.08 3.60 27.41
N GLY A 140 3.91 4.01 26.90
CA GLY A 140 2.82 4.59 27.68
C GLY A 140 1.90 3.58 28.37
N VAL A 141 1.99 2.28 28.06
CA VAL A 141 1.05 1.26 28.57
C VAL A 141 1.52 0.60 29.88
N ASP A 142 2.80 0.66 30.22
CA ASP A 142 3.36 0.00 31.41
C ASP A 142 3.42 0.87 32.69
N ALA A 143 3.03 2.15 32.63
CA ALA A 143 3.15 3.07 33.77
C ALA A 143 1.96 3.06 34.75
N ASN A 144 0.99 2.16 34.60
CA ASN A 144 -0.21 2.14 35.45
C ASN A 144 -0.50 0.76 36.07
N GLN A 145 0.46 0.23 36.84
CA GLN A 145 0.15 -0.77 37.88
C GLN A 145 0.16 -0.09 39.25
N PRO A 146 -1.00 0.11 39.90
CA PRO A 146 -1.06 0.61 41.26
C PRO A 146 -0.51 -0.46 42.22
N GLY A 147 0.43 -0.05 43.07
CA GLY A 147 1.13 -0.92 44.02
C GLY A 147 0.18 -1.69 44.94
N SER A 148 0.57 -2.94 45.22
CA SER A 148 -0.05 -3.75 46.28
C SER A 148 0.17 -3.12 47.65
N PRO A 149 -0.83 -3.11 48.55
CA PRO A 149 -0.65 -2.62 49.90
C PRO A 149 0.08 -3.67 50.74
N VAL A 150 1.06 -3.21 51.52
CA VAL A 150 1.67 -3.96 52.62
C VAL A 150 0.73 -3.91 53.81
N GLY A 151 0.34 -5.07 54.33
CA GLY A 151 -0.48 -5.24 55.53
C GLY A 151 -0.79 -6.71 55.77
#